data_AF-A0A6L8AA40-F1
#
_entry.id   AF-A0A6L8AA40-F1
#
_cell.length_a   1.000
_cell.length_b   1.000
_cell.length_c   1.000
_cell.angle_alpha   90.00
_cell.angle_beta   90.00
_cell.angle_gamma   90.00
#
_symmetry.space_group_name_H-M   'P 1'
#
loop_
_entity.id
_entity.type
_entity.pdbx_description
1 polymer ?
#
loop_
_entity_poly.entity_id
_entity_poly.type
_entity_poly.pdbx_seq_one_letter_code
_entity_poly.pdbx_strand_id
1 'polypeptide(L)'
;ILAENWWPYQRPTFVTPPFAGYVSGHSTYSRAAAEALTALTGSAYFPGGMSDFAVEQDNFLVFERGPSVSLTLQWATYQDASDQCSLSRIWGGIHPPIDDIPGRLIGITIGQKAFEHAMSYVEPDD
;
A
#
# COMPACT_ATOMS: atom_id res chain seq x y z
N ILE A 1 15.20 8.11 -27.84
CA ILE A 1 13.73 7.97 -27.79
C ILE A 1 13.25 8.96 -26.72
N LEU A 2 12.45 9.96 -27.10
CA LEU A 2 11.92 10.98 -26.16
C LEU A 2 10.54 10.53 -25.68
N ALA A 3 10.26 10.69 -24.38
CA ALA A 3 9.03 10.21 -23.72
C ALA A 3 7.85 11.21 -23.85
N GLU A 4 7.76 11.94 -24.96
CA GLU A 4 6.88 13.11 -25.13
C GLU A 4 5.38 12.78 -25.04
N ASN A 5 5.00 11.53 -25.31
CA ASN A 5 3.62 11.05 -25.25
C ASN A 5 3.39 10.00 -24.15
N TRP A 6 4.34 9.84 -23.22
CA TRP A 6 4.19 8.90 -22.12
C TRP A 6 3.29 9.49 -21.03
N TRP A 7 2.34 8.69 -20.55
CA TRP A 7 1.49 9.04 -19.41
C TRP A 7 1.48 7.92 -18.38
N PRO A 8 1.44 8.24 -17.07
CA PRO A 8 1.22 7.23 -16.03
C PRO A 8 -0.17 6.60 -16.16
N TYR A 9 -0.32 5.37 -15.67
CA TYR A 9 -1.62 4.70 -15.58
C TYR A 9 -2.43 5.30 -14.42
N GLN A 10 -3.02 6.46 -14.68
CA GLN A 10 -3.84 7.26 -13.77
C GLN A 10 -4.96 7.95 -14.56
N ARG A 11 -5.96 8.48 -13.86
CA ARG A 11 -6.93 9.38 -14.51
C ARG A 11 -6.18 10.56 -15.14
N PRO A 12 -6.52 11.00 -16.37
CA PRO A 12 -5.84 12.13 -17.01
C PRO A 12 -5.90 13.44 -16.21
N THR A 13 -6.91 13.61 -15.36
CA THR A 13 -7.08 14.78 -14.49
C THR A 13 -6.35 14.66 -13.15
N PHE A 14 -5.72 13.52 -12.87
CA PHE A 14 -4.98 13.32 -11.63
C PHE A 14 -3.65 14.06 -11.71
N VAL A 15 -3.59 15.21 -11.04
CA VAL A 15 -2.38 16.02 -10.94
C VAL A 15 -1.39 15.30 -10.02
N THR A 16 -0.14 15.15 -10.47
CA THR A 16 0.95 14.66 -9.61
C THR A 16 0.99 15.51 -8.33
N PRO A 17 0.95 14.90 -7.14
CA PRO A 17 0.93 15.66 -5.90
C PRO A 17 2.10 16.66 -5.78
N PRO A 18 1.92 17.83 -5.15
CA PRO A 18 2.92 18.89 -5.08
C PRO A 18 3.99 18.62 -4.01
N PHE A 19 4.59 17.43 -4.02
CA PHE A 19 5.70 17.03 -3.14
C PHE A 19 6.69 16.12 -3.89
N ALA A 20 7.89 15.97 -3.35
CA ALA A 20 8.95 15.15 -3.94
C ALA A 20 8.54 13.66 -4.02
N GLY A 21 8.92 12.97 -5.09
CA GLY A 21 8.62 11.55 -5.27
C GLY A 21 9.38 10.62 -4.32
N TYR A 22 10.60 10.99 -3.93
CA TYR A 22 11.39 10.21 -2.98
C TYR A 22 11.18 10.69 -1.54
N VAL A 23 10.82 9.85 -0.57
CA VAL A 23 10.44 8.42 -0.67
C VAL A 23 8.95 8.23 -0.96
N SER A 24 8.54 7.02 -1.38
CA SER A 24 7.13 6.68 -1.55
C SER A 24 6.36 6.73 -0.22
N GLY A 25 5.44 7.69 -0.11
CA GLY A 25 4.56 7.79 1.05
C GLY A 25 3.62 6.59 1.18
N HIS A 26 3.09 6.07 0.07
CA HIS A 26 2.22 4.88 0.10
C HIS A 26 2.95 3.64 0.60
N SER A 27 4.21 3.47 0.20
CA SER A 27 5.06 2.39 0.72
C SER A 27 5.29 2.54 2.22
N THR A 28 5.49 3.78 2.68
CA THR A 28 5.70 4.09 4.10
C THR A 28 4.45 3.83 4.94
N TYR A 29 3.31 4.41 4.57
CA TYR A 29 2.08 4.33 5.35
C TYR A 29 1.49 2.91 5.37
N SER A 30 1.45 2.25 4.21
CA SER A 30 0.92 0.89 4.15
C SER A 30 1.76 -0.09 4.98
N ARG A 31 3.09 0.08 4.98
CA ARG A 31 3.98 -0.76 5.78
C ARG A 31 3.86 -0.46 7.27
N ALA A 32 3.78 0.81 7.66
CA ALA A 32 3.50 1.17 9.05
C ALA A 32 2.18 0.58 9.55
N ALA A 33 1.14 0.60 8.72
CA ALA A 33 -0.15 -0.01 9.05
C ALA A 33 -0.03 -1.54 9.21
N ALA A 34 0.72 -2.22 8.33
CA ALA A 34 0.94 -3.65 8.44
C ALA A 34 1.62 -4.04 9.76
N GLU A 35 2.70 -3.35 10.15
CA GLU A 35 3.37 -3.61 11.43
C GLU A 35 2.45 -3.34 12.62
N ALA A 36 1.71 -2.23 12.59
CA ALA A 36 0.78 -1.87 13.68
C ALA A 36 -0.35 -2.90 13.83
N LEU A 37 -0.91 -3.40 12.72
CA LEU A 37 -1.95 -4.45 12.75
C LEU A 37 -1.39 -5.79 13.22
N THR A 38 -0.14 -6.12 12.84
CA THR A 38 0.52 -7.32 13.36
C THR A 38 0.72 -7.24 14.87
N ALA A 39 1.22 -6.12 15.39
CA ALA A 39 1.38 -5.92 16.82
C ALA A 39 0.03 -5.96 17.55
N LEU A 40 -0.99 -5.28 17.01
CA LEU A 40 -2.32 -5.21 17.61
C LEU A 40 -3.02 -6.57 17.68
N THR A 41 -2.90 -7.39 16.63
CA THR A 41 -3.59 -8.68 16.56
C THR A 41 -2.76 -9.85 17.07
N GLY A 42 -1.47 -9.64 17.34
CA GLY A 42 -0.53 -10.69 17.71
C GLY A 42 -0.25 -11.69 16.58
N SER A 43 -0.61 -11.36 15.34
CA SER A 43 -0.51 -12.25 14.17
C SER A 43 -0.11 -11.47 12.92
N ALA A 44 0.76 -12.05 12.09
CA ALA A 44 1.07 -11.49 10.78
C ALA A 44 -0.10 -11.65 9.78
N TYR A 45 -0.98 -12.60 10.02
CA TYR A 45 -2.07 -12.99 9.13
C TYR A 45 -3.34 -12.18 9.38
N PHE A 46 -4.10 -11.93 8.32
CA PHE A 46 -5.48 -11.47 8.46
C PHE A 46 -6.31 -12.45 9.31
N PRO A 47 -7.33 -11.98 10.04
CA PRO A 47 -8.25 -12.87 10.76
C PRO A 47 -8.87 -13.89 9.78
N GLY A 48 -8.84 -15.18 10.15
CA GLY A 48 -9.26 -16.27 9.26
C GLY A 48 -8.17 -16.75 8.28
N GLY A 49 -6.97 -16.15 8.32
CA GLY A 49 -5.78 -16.58 7.57
C GLY A 49 -5.62 -15.96 6.17
N MET A 50 -6.66 -15.32 5.64
CA MET A 50 -6.66 -14.72 4.31
C MET A 50 -7.69 -13.58 4.26
N SER A 51 -7.30 -12.44 3.69
CA SER A 51 -8.23 -11.41 3.21
C SER A 51 -8.48 -11.60 1.73
N ASP A 52 -9.70 -11.32 1.28
CA ASP A 52 -10.06 -11.33 -0.13
C ASP A 52 -10.79 -10.04 -0.55
N PHE A 53 -10.72 -9.75 -1.85
CA PHE A 53 -11.44 -8.66 -2.47
C PHE A 53 -11.92 -9.08 -3.87
N ALA A 54 -13.24 -9.22 -4.02
CA ALA A 54 -13.86 -9.59 -5.29
C ALA A 54 -13.88 -8.41 -6.27
N VAL A 55 -13.47 -8.68 -7.50
CA VAL A 55 -13.42 -7.72 -8.61
C VAL A 55 -14.28 -8.26 -9.75
N GLU A 56 -15.34 -7.53 -10.09
CA GLU A 56 -16.27 -7.92 -11.14
C GLU A 56 -15.77 -7.51 -12.54
N GLN A 57 -15.95 -8.41 -13.50
CA GLN A 57 -15.67 -8.14 -14.92
C GLN A 57 -16.30 -6.82 -15.37
N ASP A 58 -15.52 -6.01 -16.08
CA ASP A 58 -15.90 -4.73 -16.67
C ASP A 58 -16.44 -3.66 -15.67
N ASN A 59 -16.43 -3.92 -14.37
CA ASN A 59 -17.08 -3.10 -13.34
C ASN A 59 -16.16 -2.76 -12.15
N PHE A 60 -14.88 -2.48 -12.41
CA PHE A 60 -13.94 -2.10 -11.35
C PHE A 60 -12.98 -0.98 -11.75
N LEU A 61 -12.42 -1.04 -12.95
CA LEU A 61 -11.49 -0.01 -13.41
C LEU A 61 -12.23 1.31 -13.69
N VAL A 62 -11.62 2.42 -13.31
CA VAL A 62 -12.34 3.71 -13.23
C VAL A 62 -12.06 4.65 -14.41
N PHE A 63 -11.11 4.29 -15.27
CA PHE A 63 -10.71 5.10 -16.44
C PHE A 63 -10.48 4.26 -17.69
N GLU A 64 -10.78 2.96 -17.64
CA GLU A 64 -10.91 2.07 -18.78
C GLU A 64 -11.90 0.94 -18.46
N ARG A 65 -12.30 0.17 -19.48
CA ARG A 65 -13.16 -0.99 -19.29
C ARG A 65 -12.32 -2.17 -18.80
N GLY A 66 -12.65 -2.70 -17.64
CA GLY A 66 -12.08 -3.95 -17.16
C GLY A 66 -12.33 -4.20 -15.67
N PRO A 67 -11.83 -5.33 -15.13
CA PRO A 67 -11.02 -6.36 -15.80
C PRO A 67 -11.82 -7.17 -16.84
N SER A 68 -11.14 -7.87 -17.76
CA SER A 68 -11.79 -8.69 -18.80
C SER A 68 -12.45 -9.97 -18.30
N VAL A 69 -12.17 -10.35 -17.05
CA VAL A 69 -12.77 -11.46 -16.32
C VAL A 69 -12.94 -11.06 -14.86
N SER A 70 -13.95 -11.62 -14.19
CA SER A 70 -14.05 -11.49 -12.74
C SER A 70 -12.90 -12.24 -12.07
N LEU A 71 -12.35 -11.67 -11.00
CA LEU A 71 -11.27 -12.26 -10.22
C LEU A 71 -11.40 -11.88 -8.74
N THR A 72 -10.70 -12.60 -7.89
CA THR A 72 -10.60 -12.28 -6.46
C THR A 72 -9.14 -12.02 -6.11
N LEU A 73 -8.83 -10.84 -5.61
CA LEU A 73 -7.53 -10.53 -5.01
C LEU A 73 -7.47 -11.11 -3.61
N GLN A 74 -6.30 -11.62 -3.20
CA GLN A 74 -6.15 -12.30 -1.91
C GLN A 74 -4.79 -11.98 -1.27
N TRP A 75 -4.79 -11.85 0.05
CA TRP A 75 -3.59 -11.56 0.85
C TRP A 75 -3.62 -12.35 2.16
N ALA A 76 -2.57 -13.13 2.43
CA ALA A 76 -2.52 -13.91 3.66
C ALA A 76 -2.16 -13.02 4.85
N THR A 77 -1.19 -12.13 4.66
CA THR A 77 -0.65 -11.26 5.69
C THR A 77 -0.93 -9.79 5.41
N TYR A 78 -0.91 -8.95 6.47
CA TYR A 78 -0.98 -7.50 6.30
C TYR A 78 0.20 -6.97 5.48
N GLN A 79 1.35 -7.65 5.56
CA GLN A 79 2.51 -7.37 4.74
C GLN A 79 2.25 -7.61 3.25
N ASP A 80 1.59 -8.70 2.85
CA ASP A 80 1.27 -8.96 1.44
C ASP A 80 0.42 -7.82 0.85
N ALA A 81 -0.56 -7.34 1.62
CA ALA A 81 -1.41 -6.21 1.23
C ALA A 81 -0.61 -4.90 1.13
N SER A 82 0.29 -4.63 2.09
CA SER A 82 1.19 -3.47 2.05
C SER A 82 2.15 -3.50 0.86
N ASP A 83 2.70 -4.68 0.56
CA ASP A 83 3.63 -4.86 -0.54
C ASP A 83 2.94 -4.65 -1.89
N GLN A 84 1.70 -5.12 -2.05
CA GLN A 84 0.91 -4.83 -3.25
C GLN A 84 0.47 -3.36 -3.33
N CYS A 85 0.13 -2.72 -2.21
CA CYS A 85 -0.14 -1.28 -2.16
C CYS A 85 1.06 -0.47 -2.67
N SER A 86 2.26 -0.87 -2.25
CA SER A 86 3.52 -0.25 -2.68
C SER A 86 3.79 -0.45 -4.17
N LEU A 87 3.71 -1.70 -4.65
CA LEU A 87 3.89 -2.05 -6.06
C LEU A 87 2.88 -1.34 -6.98
N SER A 88 1.65 -1.08 -6.49
CA SER A 88 0.62 -0.37 -7.25
C SER A 88 1.07 1.02 -7.72
N ARG A 89 2.01 1.67 -7.01
CA ARG A 89 2.53 2.99 -7.41
C ARG A 89 3.54 2.92 -8.54
N ILE A 90 4.25 1.80 -8.63
CA ILE A 90 5.15 1.49 -9.75
C ILE A 90 4.30 1.15 -10.98
N TRP A 91 3.30 0.27 -10.84
CA TRP A 91 2.38 -0.08 -11.93
C TRP A 91 1.55 1.13 -12.40
N GLY A 92 1.17 2.00 -11.47
CA GLY A 92 0.52 3.27 -11.75
C GLY A 92 1.42 4.33 -12.39
N GLY A 93 2.73 4.08 -12.50
CA GLY A 93 3.68 4.98 -13.17
C GLY A 93 4.07 6.23 -12.38
N ILE A 94 3.95 6.23 -11.05
CA ILE A 94 4.11 7.45 -10.23
C ILE A 94 5.15 7.32 -9.11
N HIS A 95 5.74 6.14 -8.94
CA HIS A 95 6.99 5.95 -8.21
C HIS A 95 7.90 4.99 -9.01
N PRO A 96 9.18 5.30 -9.25
CA PRO A 96 10.17 4.30 -9.62
C PRO A 96 10.48 3.34 -8.46
N PRO A 97 11.01 2.13 -8.73
CA PRO A 97 11.33 1.14 -7.69
C PRO A 97 12.27 1.64 -6.57
N ILE A 98 13.12 2.63 -6.87
CA ILE A 98 14.05 3.22 -5.89
C ILE A 98 13.33 4.00 -4.78
N ASP A 99 12.11 4.48 -5.04
CA ASP A 99 11.31 5.22 -4.04
C ASP A 99 10.63 4.28 -3.04
N ASP A 100 10.46 3.01 -3.42
CA ASP A 100 9.62 2.04 -2.71
C ASP A 100 10.31 1.45 -1.48
N ILE A 101 11.42 0.74 -1.68
CA ILE A 101 12.10 0.00 -0.61
C ILE A 101 12.48 0.89 0.58
N PRO A 102 13.06 2.10 0.38
CA PRO A 102 13.34 3.00 1.50
C PRO A 102 12.07 3.41 2.26
N GLY A 103 10.96 3.64 1.57
CA GLY A 103 9.67 3.93 2.19
C GLY A 103 9.18 2.77 3.07
N ARG A 104 9.29 1.52 2.59
CA ARG A 104 8.94 0.34 3.40
C ARG A 104 9.81 0.24 4.66
N LEU A 105 11.12 0.43 4.54
CA LEU A 105 12.04 0.40 5.69
C LEU A 105 11.68 1.44 6.76
N ILE A 106 11.31 2.65 6.33
CA ILE A 106 10.81 3.70 7.21
C ILE A 106 9.49 3.26 7.86
N GLY A 107 8.57 2.71 7.08
CA GLY A 107 7.29 2.21 7.56
C GLY A 107 7.42 1.15 8.66
N ILE A 108 8.40 0.23 8.54
CA ILE A 108 8.68 -0.79 9.56
C ILE A 108 8.94 -0.12 10.92
N THR A 109 9.82 0.88 10.91
CA THR A 109 10.19 1.61 12.13
C THR A 109 9.04 2.44 12.69
N ILE A 110 8.28 3.11 11.82
CA ILE A 110 7.16 3.97 12.25
C ILE A 110 6.03 3.14 12.85
N GLY A 111 5.65 2.02 12.23
CA GLY A 111 4.53 1.20 12.69
C GLY A 111 4.74 0.65 14.10
N GLN A 112 5.94 0.13 14.38
CA GLN A 112 6.32 -0.35 15.72
C GLN A 112 6.27 0.77 16.76
N LYS A 113 6.94 1.91 16.48
CA LYS A 113 6.95 3.06 17.39
C LYS A 113 5.57 3.66 17.63
N ALA A 114 4.72 3.70 16.60
CA ALA A 114 3.36 4.22 16.72
C ALA A 114 2.51 3.31 17.62
N PHE A 115 2.63 1.99 17.48
CA PHE A 115 1.95 1.04 18.34
C PHE A 115 2.44 1.14 19.79
N GLU A 116 3.75 1.12 20.02
CA GLU A 116 4.35 1.31 21.36
C GLU A 116 3.88 2.61 22.02
N HIS A 117 3.88 3.71 21.27
CA HIS A 117 3.39 4.99 21.76
C HIS A 117 1.91 4.93 22.14
N ALA A 118 1.07 4.29 21.32
CA ALA A 118 -0.34 4.10 21.64
C ALA A 118 -0.52 3.28 22.93
N MET A 119 0.26 2.20 23.10
CA MET A 119 0.20 1.34 24.28
C MET A 119 0.62 2.05 25.57
N SER A 120 1.54 3.04 25.51
CA SER A 120 1.91 3.85 26.68
C SER A 120 0.74 4.61 27.33
N TYR A 121 -0.36 4.83 26.60
CA TYR A 121 -1.59 5.42 27.14
C TYR A 121 -2.59 4.39 27.68
N VAL A 122 -2.48 3.13 27.26
CA VAL A 122 -3.40 2.03 27.60
C VAL A 122 -2.88 1.20 28.76
N GLU A 123 -1.57 0.95 28.77
CA GLU A 123 -0.81 0.25 29.81
C GLU A 123 0.22 1.24 30.37
N PRO A 124 -0.18 2.17 31.26
CA PRO A 124 0.79 3.08 31.86
C PRO A 124 1.81 2.27 32.66
N ASP A 125 3.09 2.62 32.51
CA ASP A 125 4.19 2.04 33.31
C ASP A 125 3.86 2.19 34.81
N ASP A 126 3.84 1.05 35.54
CA ASP A 126 3.66 1.00 37.01
C ASP A 126 4.78 1.74 37.77
#